data_AF-A0A285NUT3-F1
#
_entry.id   AF-A0A285NUT3-F1
#
_cell.length_a   1.000
_cell.length_b   1.000
_cell.length_c   1.000
_cell.angle_alpha   90.00
_cell.angle_beta   90.00
_cell.angle_gamma   90.00
#
_symmetry.space_group_name_H-M   'P 1'
#
loop_
_entity.id
_entity.type
_entity.pdbx_description
1 polymer ?
#
loop_
_entity_poly.entity_id
_entity_poly.type
_entity_poly.pdbx_seq_one_letter_code
_entity_poly.pdbx_strand_id
1 'polypeptide(L)'
;MILVAAIAATLLVSTAGLLQNTAQATSQDSKAQISDQLLVVGATGQVDADGEDRAVDRIDLTVTASPGAGEIDLSKASIEFVGPTNHRTLGYADAARPGAFAVESLVDDDANAPVLNDRSDRFSVLIDLDESMALAPGKRATLRIVGPSGSVKTAIVGAPASLRSYDDGDDIEL
;
A
#
# COMPACT_ATOMS: atom_id res chain seq x y z
N MET A 1 -45.28 7.30 39.47
CA MET A 1 -44.13 8.15 39.10
C MET A 1 -42.80 7.38 39.11
N ILE A 2 -42.51 6.52 40.09
CA ILE A 2 -41.24 5.75 40.19
C ILE A 2 -40.97 4.81 38.99
N LEU A 3 -42.01 4.18 38.42
CA LEU A 3 -41.85 3.21 37.33
C LEU A 3 -41.32 3.85 36.02
N VAL A 4 -41.67 5.11 35.76
CA VAL A 4 -41.23 5.86 34.57
C VAL A 4 -39.77 6.29 34.71
N ALA A 5 -39.35 6.69 35.92
CA ALA A 5 -37.97 7.02 36.22
C ALA A 5 -37.05 5.79 36.10
N ALA A 6 -37.53 4.61 36.51
CA ALA A 6 -36.77 3.36 36.39
C ALA A 6 -36.53 2.98 34.92
N ILE A 7 -37.56 3.05 34.07
CA ILE A 7 -37.44 2.76 32.63
C ILE A 7 -36.52 3.78 31.94
N ALA A 8 -36.64 5.07 32.29
CA ALA A 8 -35.76 6.11 31.77
C ALA A 8 -34.29 5.89 32.18
N ALA A 9 -34.02 5.49 33.43
CA ALA A 9 -32.68 5.17 33.90
C ALA A 9 -32.07 3.96 33.17
N THR A 10 -32.86 2.91 32.92
CA THR A 10 -32.41 1.75 32.13
C THR A 10 -32.07 2.15 30.69
N LEU A 11 -32.89 3.01 30.07
CA LEU A 11 -32.62 3.52 28.71
C LEU A 11 -31.35 4.39 28.68
N LEU A 12 -31.14 5.23 29.70
CA LEU A 12 -29.94 6.07 29.81
C LEU A 12 -28.67 5.23 29.95
N VAL A 13 -28.68 4.17 30.76
CA VAL A 13 -27.54 3.25 30.90
C VAL A 13 -27.29 2.50 29.60
N SER A 14 -28.34 2.02 28.93
CA SER A 14 -28.22 1.35 27.64
C SER A 14 -27.63 2.26 26.57
N THR A 15 -28.03 3.54 26.56
CA THR A 15 -27.52 4.54 25.62
C THR A 15 -26.07 4.92 25.95
N ALA A 16 -25.74 5.07 27.24
CA ALA A 16 -24.37 5.32 27.68
C ALA A 16 -23.43 4.17 27.32
N GLY A 17 -23.86 2.92 27.49
CA GLY A 17 -23.09 1.74 27.08
C GLY A 17 -22.87 1.67 25.56
N LEU A 18 -23.91 1.97 24.77
CA LEU A 18 -23.77 2.07 23.31
C LEU A 18 -22.78 3.17 22.92
N LEU A 19 -22.92 4.37 23.47
CA LEU A 19 -22.04 5.50 23.18
C LEU A 19 -20.60 5.23 23.62
N GLN A 20 -20.39 4.56 24.75
CA GLN A 20 -19.06 4.17 25.21
C GLN A 20 -18.41 3.16 24.25
N ASN A 21 -19.14 2.13 23.83
CA ASN A 21 -18.63 1.15 22.86
C ASN A 21 -18.30 1.81 21.52
N THR A 22 -19.18 2.68 21.01
CA THR A 22 -18.93 3.43 19.78
C THR A 22 -17.71 4.35 19.91
N ALA A 23 -17.59 5.08 21.01
CA ALA A 23 -16.45 5.96 21.25
C ALA A 23 -15.13 5.20 21.34
N GLN A 24 -15.13 4.01 21.96
CA GLN A 24 -13.96 3.12 21.99
C GLN A 24 -13.61 2.60 20.60
N ALA A 25 -14.58 2.11 19.83
CA ALA A 25 -14.36 1.64 18.47
C ALA A 25 -13.77 2.74 17.57
N THR A 26 -14.40 3.91 17.53
CA THR A 26 -13.88 5.06 16.76
C THR A 26 -12.49 5.49 17.24
N SER A 27 -12.22 5.42 18.55
CA SER A 27 -10.89 5.72 19.07
C SER A 27 -9.84 4.70 18.62
N GLN A 28 -10.18 3.43 18.49
CA GLN A 28 -9.25 2.41 18.00
C GLN A 28 -9.04 2.55 16.49
N ASP A 29 -10.10 2.77 15.71
CA ASP A 29 -10.01 2.99 14.26
C ASP A 29 -9.15 4.23 13.95
N SER A 30 -9.33 5.32 14.69
CA SER A 30 -8.54 6.55 14.52
C SER A 30 -7.07 6.35 14.88
N LYS A 31 -6.78 5.47 15.87
CA LYS A 31 -5.40 5.11 16.19
C LYS A 31 -4.80 4.28 15.06
N ALA A 32 -5.49 3.22 14.65
CA ALA A 32 -5.08 2.34 13.56
C ALA A 32 -4.79 3.12 12.27
N GLN A 33 -5.64 4.07 11.89
CA GLN A 33 -5.43 4.90 10.69
C GLN A 33 -4.11 5.70 10.73
N ILE A 34 -3.65 6.09 11.92
CA ILE A 34 -2.44 6.91 12.10
C ILE A 34 -1.21 6.04 12.41
N SER A 35 -1.37 4.97 13.20
CA SER A 35 -0.29 4.07 13.59
C SER A 35 0.08 3.09 12.50
N ASP A 36 -0.91 2.55 11.78
CA ASP A 36 -0.76 1.45 10.82
C ASP A 36 -0.35 1.99 9.46
N GLN A 37 0.71 2.81 9.47
CA GLN A 37 1.35 3.33 8.29
C GLN A 37 2.38 2.33 7.79
N LEU A 38 2.49 2.23 6.48
CA LEU A 38 3.61 1.55 5.82
C LEU A 38 4.73 2.54 5.49
N LEU A 39 5.96 2.06 5.58
CA LEU A 39 7.16 2.77 5.16
C LEU A 39 7.65 2.16 3.85
N VAL A 40 7.91 3.02 2.87
CA VAL A 40 8.58 2.63 1.62
C VAL A 40 10.08 2.86 1.85
N VAL A 41 10.86 1.79 1.79
CA VAL A 41 12.31 1.81 2.06
C VAL A 41 13.09 2.12 0.79
N GLY A 42 12.62 1.61 -0.34
CA GLY A 42 13.24 1.80 -1.64
C GLY A 42 12.26 1.49 -2.77
N ALA A 43 12.58 1.99 -3.94
CA ALA A 43 11.88 1.71 -5.18
C ALA A 43 12.91 1.34 -6.24
N THR A 44 12.73 0.19 -6.85
CA THR A 44 13.48 -0.24 -8.02
C THR A 44 12.50 -0.45 -9.17
N GLY A 45 13.02 -0.50 -10.39
CA GLY A 45 12.26 -0.85 -11.57
C GLY A 45 13.11 -1.64 -12.52
N GLN A 46 12.43 -2.43 -13.34
CA GLN A 46 13.07 -3.23 -14.38
C GLN A 46 13.02 -2.47 -15.69
N VAL A 47 14.13 -2.47 -16.43
CA VAL A 47 14.19 -1.87 -17.76
C VAL A 47 13.75 -2.90 -18.80
N ASP A 48 12.73 -2.53 -19.56
CA ASP A 48 12.39 -3.20 -20.82
C ASP A 48 13.18 -2.53 -21.95
N ALA A 49 14.05 -3.33 -22.58
CA ALA A 49 14.83 -2.91 -23.74
C ALA A 49 14.43 -3.63 -25.03
N ASP A 50 13.26 -4.28 -25.07
CA ASP A 50 12.70 -4.91 -26.27
C ASP A 50 12.20 -3.85 -27.28
N GLY A 51 13.13 -3.31 -28.08
CA GLY A 51 12.81 -2.43 -29.21
C GLY A 51 13.71 -1.20 -29.32
N GLU A 52 13.26 -0.17 -30.06
CA GLU A 52 13.97 1.11 -30.16
C GLU A 52 13.67 2.05 -28.98
N ASP A 53 12.54 1.85 -28.29
CA ASP A 53 12.05 2.69 -27.20
C ASP A 53 12.19 1.97 -25.86
N ARG A 54 13.30 2.23 -25.15
CA ARG A 54 13.53 1.69 -23.80
C ARG A 54 12.63 2.37 -22.78
N ALA A 55 11.99 1.59 -21.92
CA ALA A 55 11.13 2.08 -20.85
C ALA A 55 11.29 1.24 -19.57
N VAL A 56 10.72 1.72 -18.47
CA VAL A 56 10.55 0.91 -17.26
C VAL A 56 9.16 0.30 -17.30
N ASP A 57 9.07 -1.03 -17.31
CA ASP A 57 7.84 -1.81 -17.43
C ASP A 57 7.42 -2.47 -16.11
N ARG A 58 8.35 -2.65 -15.15
CA ARG A 58 8.05 -3.13 -13.81
C ARG A 58 8.56 -2.16 -12.75
N ILE A 59 7.78 -2.01 -11.68
CA ILE A 59 8.17 -1.28 -10.47
C ILE A 59 8.08 -2.23 -9.29
N ASP A 60 9.16 -2.28 -8.51
CA ASP A 60 9.25 -3.02 -7.26
C ASP A 60 9.44 -2.05 -6.09
N LEU A 61 8.47 -2.01 -5.19
CA LEU A 61 8.54 -1.18 -3.99
C LEU A 61 8.86 -2.05 -2.78
N THR A 62 10.00 -1.79 -2.15
CA THR A 62 10.31 -2.43 -0.87
C THR A 62 9.57 -1.69 0.26
N VAL A 63 8.68 -2.39 0.94
CA VAL A 63 7.85 -1.85 2.02
C VAL A 63 8.07 -2.58 3.34
N THR A 64 7.84 -1.88 4.44
CA THR A 64 7.89 -2.41 5.82
C THR A 64 6.86 -1.69 6.69
N ALA A 65 6.48 -2.29 7.82
CA ALA A 65 5.57 -1.66 8.78
C ALA A 65 6.25 -0.47 9.49
N SER A 66 5.52 0.63 9.71
CA SER A 66 6.05 1.76 10.50
C SER A 66 6.18 1.37 11.97
N PRO A 67 7.12 1.99 12.73
CA PRO A 67 7.24 1.73 14.15
C PRO A 67 5.94 2.03 14.91
N GLY A 68 5.38 1.01 15.55
CA GLY A 68 4.13 1.12 16.31
C GLY A 68 2.86 0.86 15.49
N ALA A 69 2.99 0.53 14.20
CA ALA A 69 1.94 -0.10 13.43
C ALA A 69 1.55 -1.45 14.05
N GLY A 70 0.26 -1.76 14.01
CA GLY A 70 -0.22 -3.12 14.16
C GLY A 70 0.01 -3.94 12.88
N GLU A 71 -0.75 -5.01 12.76
CA GLU A 71 -0.75 -5.88 11.59
C GLU A 71 -1.33 -5.15 10.37
N ILE A 72 -0.60 -5.15 9.25
CA ILE A 72 -1.02 -4.54 7.98
C ILE A 72 -1.13 -5.62 6.91
N ASP A 73 -2.36 -6.00 6.58
CA ASP A 73 -2.65 -6.94 5.50
C ASP A 73 -2.62 -6.23 4.13
N LEU A 74 -1.58 -6.48 3.33
CA LEU A 74 -1.42 -5.89 2.00
C LEU A 74 -2.36 -6.50 0.96
N SER A 75 -2.97 -7.67 1.22
CA SER A 75 -3.97 -8.24 0.30
C SER A 75 -5.25 -7.41 0.22
N LYS A 76 -5.52 -6.61 1.26
CA LYS A 76 -6.64 -5.67 1.35
C LYS A 76 -6.25 -4.23 1.01
N ALA A 77 -4.97 -3.99 0.70
CA ALA A 77 -4.51 -2.69 0.29
C ALA A 77 -4.89 -2.41 -1.17
N SER A 78 -4.87 -1.13 -1.54
CA SER A 78 -4.99 -0.70 -2.93
C SER A 78 -3.86 0.27 -3.27
N ILE A 79 -3.40 0.23 -4.52
CA ILE A 79 -2.33 1.10 -5.00
C ILE A 79 -2.87 1.91 -6.16
N GLU A 80 -2.82 3.22 -6.01
CA GLU A 80 -3.14 4.14 -7.10
C GLU A 80 -1.87 4.60 -7.77
N PHE A 81 -1.72 4.19 -9.03
CA PHE A 81 -0.67 4.65 -9.90
C PHE A 81 -1.14 5.90 -10.65
N VAL A 82 -0.38 6.98 -10.53
CA VAL A 82 -0.59 8.24 -11.23
C VAL A 82 0.63 8.53 -12.09
N GLY A 83 0.55 8.14 -13.36
CA GLY A 83 1.56 8.41 -14.36
C GLY A 83 1.40 9.79 -15.02
N PRO A 84 2.26 10.12 -15.98
CA PRO A 84 2.21 11.41 -16.68
C PRO A 84 0.97 11.57 -17.58
N THR A 85 0.44 10.46 -18.09
CA THR A 85 -0.69 10.43 -19.05
C THR A 85 -1.89 9.65 -18.52
N ASN A 86 -1.64 8.59 -17.73
CA ASN A 86 -2.66 7.66 -17.27
C ASN A 86 -2.69 7.55 -15.75
N HIS A 87 -3.86 7.19 -15.21
CA HIS A 87 -4.06 6.89 -13.80
C HIS A 87 -4.80 5.54 -13.68
N ARG A 88 -4.40 4.71 -12.71
CA ARG A 88 -5.06 3.42 -12.47
C ARG A 88 -5.00 3.04 -11.00
N THR A 89 -6.08 2.45 -10.51
CA THR A 89 -6.11 1.79 -9.21
C THR A 89 -5.86 0.30 -9.41
N LEU A 90 -4.90 -0.24 -8.66
CA LEU A 90 -4.46 -1.63 -8.67
C LEU A 90 -4.95 -2.30 -7.38
N GLY A 91 -5.54 -3.48 -7.53
CA GLY A 91 -5.86 -4.37 -6.42
C GLY A 91 -4.81 -5.47 -6.27
N TYR A 92 -4.85 -6.18 -5.16
CA TYR A 92 -3.98 -7.33 -4.92
C TYR A 92 -4.31 -8.51 -5.84
N ALA A 93 -3.27 -9.23 -6.26
CA ALA A 93 -3.35 -10.54 -6.89
C ALA A 93 -2.20 -11.43 -6.41
N ASP A 94 -2.37 -12.76 -6.51
CA ASP A 94 -1.35 -13.73 -6.12
C ASP A 94 -0.09 -13.67 -7.00
N ALA A 95 -0.19 -13.06 -8.18
CA ALA A 95 0.91 -12.87 -9.12
C ALA A 95 0.81 -11.50 -9.80
N ALA A 96 1.97 -10.89 -10.06
CA ALA A 96 2.05 -9.60 -10.74
C ALA A 96 1.47 -9.74 -12.16
N ARG A 97 0.64 -8.77 -12.53
CA ARG A 97 0.02 -8.69 -13.86
C ARG A 97 -0.49 -7.27 -14.12
N PRO A 98 -0.62 -6.85 -15.37
CA PRO A 98 -1.21 -5.55 -15.70
C PRO A 98 -2.59 -5.37 -15.06
N GLY A 99 -2.71 -4.35 -14.19
CA GLY A 99 -3.95 -3.98 -13.51
C GLY A 99 -4.09 -4.51 -12.09
N ALA A 100 -3.12 -5.28 -11.61
CA ALA A 100 -3.01 -5.69 -10.22
C ALA A 100 -1.57 -5.54 -9.72
N PHE A 101 -1.38 -5.60 -8.40
CA PHE A 101 -0.06 -5.72 -7.79
C PHE A 101 0.05 -7.06 -7.07
N ALA A 102 1.26 -7.56 -6.93
CA ALA A 102 1.57 -8.71 -6.10
C ALA A 102 2.51 -8.33 -4.96
N VAL A 103 2.64 -9.22 -3.99
CA VAL A 103 3.49 -9.04 -2.82
C VAL A 103 4.34 -10.27 -2.66
N GLU A 104 5.66 -10.09 -2.61
CA GLU A 104 6.64 -11.13 -2.33
C GLU A 104 7.38 -10.83 -1.03
N SER A 105 7.67 -11.87 -0.24
CA SER A 105 8.46 -11.74 0.98
C SER A 105 9.95 -11.63 0.64
N LEU A 106 10.62 -10.56 1.07
CA LEU A 106 12.09 -10.45 0.98
C LEU A 106 12.76 -10.89 2.29
N VAL A 107 12.25 -10.40 3.42
CA VAL A 107 12.62 -10.84 4.76
C VAL A 107 11.33 -11.06 5.52
N ASP A 108 11.12 -12.28 5.97
CA ASP A 108 9.93 -12.74 6.67
C ASP A 108 10.34 -13.94 7.54
N ASP A 109 10.39 -13.73 8.85
CA ASP A 109 10.88 -14.74 9.79
C ASP A 109 9.79 -15.77 10.14
N ASP A 110 8.50 -15.44 9.94
CA ASP A 110 7.35 -16.27 10.33
C ASP A 110 6.48 -16.76 9.14
N ALA A 111 6.84 -16.41 7.91
CA ALA A 111 6.22 -16.83 6.66
C ALA A 111 4.73 -16.45 6.56
N ASN A 112 4.43 -15.19 6.89
CA ASN A 112 3.08 -14.64 7.02
C ASN A 112 2.63 -13.78 5.82
N ALA A 113 3.45 -13.65 4.77
CA ALA A 113 3.13 -12.82 3.61
C ALA A 113 1.72 -13.15 3.04
N PRO A 114 0.92 -12.12 2.64
CA PRO A 114 1.26 -10.72 2.45
C PRO A 114 0.91 -9.81 3.65
N VAL A 115 1.01 -10.33 4.88
CA VAL A 115 0.66 -9.59 6.10
C VAL A 115 1.92 -9.09 6.80
N LEU A 116 2.09 -7.76 6.91
CA LEU A 116 3.20 -7.19 7.68
C LEU A 116 2.83 -7.23 9.16
N ASN A 117 3.45 -8.10 9.95
CA ASN A 117 3.16 -8.25 11.37
C ASN A 117 4.37 -7.90 12.28
N ASP A 118 5.59 -7.94 11.74
CA ASP A 118 6.82 -7.56 12.42
C ASP A 118 7.47 -6.34 11.74
N ARG A 119 8.34 -5.66 12.50
CA ARG A 119 9.20 -4.57 12.01
C ARG A 119 10.40 -5.09 11.21
N SER A 120 10.77 -6.36 11.37
CA SER A 120 11.80 -6.99 10.52
C SER A 120 11.27 -7.30 9.12
N ASP A 121 9.95 -7.46 8.97
CA ASP A 121 9.31 -7.80 7.71
C ASP A 121 9.63 -6.76 6.64
N ARG A 122 10.11 -7.28 5.51
CA ARG A 122 10.35 -6.53 4.28
C ARG A 122 9.68 -7.27 3.16
N PHE A 123 8.68 -6.65 2.56
CA PHE A 123 8.02 -7.20 1.38
C PHE A 123 8.33 -6.36 0.15
N SER A 124 8.45 -7.01 -0.99
CA SER A 124 8.49 -6.37 -2.29
C SER A 124 7.08 -6.32 -2.86
N VAL A 125 6.61 -5.14 -3.19
CA VAL A 125 5.34 -4.94 -3.88
C VAL A 125 5.64 -4.78 -5.37
N LEU A 126 5.26 -5.77 -6.16
CA LEU A 126 5.53 -5.84 -7.59
C LEU A 126 4.36 -5.28 -8.38
N ILE A 127 4.66 -4.38 -9.30
CA ILE A 127 3.69 -3.70 -10.16
C ILE A 127 4.15 -3.82 -11.60
N ASP A 128 3.41 -4.60 -12.39
CA ASP A 128 3.61 -4.69 -13.83
C ASP A 128 2.86 -3.56 -14.53
N LEU A 129 3.60 -2.75 -15.26
CA LEU A 129 3.11 -1.68 -16.12
C LEU A 129 2.84 -2.27 -17.51
N ASP A 130 1.70 -1.91 -18.07
CA ASP A 130 1.46 -2.13 -19.50
C ASP A 130 2.08 -0.99 -20.32
N GLU A 131 2.07 -1.11 -21.64
CA GLU A 131 2.57 -0.09 -22.57
C GLU A 131 2.01 1.32 -22.31
N SER A 132 0.79 1.41 -21.75
CA SER A 132 0.15 2.70 -21.44
C SER A 132 0.65 3.33 -20.15
N MET A 133 1.19 2.55 -19.23
CA MET A 133 1.72 2.98 -17.94
C MET A 133 3.25 2.96 -17.87
N ALA A 134 3.91 2.31 -18.83
CA ALA A 134 5.36 2.23 -18.91
C ALA A 134 6.01 3.62 -18.79
N LEU A 135 7.07 3.69 -17.99
CA LEU A 135 7.75 4.95 -17.71
C LEU A 135 8.88 5.18 -18.70
N ALA A 136 8.64 6.10 -19.64
CA ALA A 136 9.67 6.58 -20.55
C ALA A 136 10.81 7.31 -19.79
N PRO A 137 12.04 7.36 -20.34
CA PRO A 137 13.18 8.01 -19.71
C PRO A 137 12.89 9.45 -19.28
N GLY A 138 13.24 9.80 -18.05
CA GLY A 138 13.03 11.13 -17.47
C GLY A 138 11.57 11.44 -17.08
N LYS A 139 10.66 10.46 -17.15
CA LYS A 139 9.29 10.59 -16.63
C LYS A 139 9.19 10.08 -15.21
N ARG A 140 8.17 10.55 -14.49
CA ARG A 140 7.90 10.19 -13.10
C ARG A 140 6.45 9.74 -12.96
N ALA A 141 6.22 8.85 -12.02
CA ALA A 141 4.91 8.47 -11.54
C ALA A 141 4.82 8.67 -10.03
N THR A 142 3.61 8.85 -9.55
CA THR A 142 3.29 8.85 -8.12
C THR A 142 2.50 7.59 -7.81
N LEU A 143 2.96 6.82 -6.83
CA LEU A 143 2.24 5.68 -6.29
C LEU A 143 1.66 6.06 -4.93
N ARG A 144 0.35 5.93 -4.79
CA ARG A 144 -0.37 6.15 -3.54
C ARG A 144 -0.89 4.81 -3.05
N ILE A 145 -0.28 4.31 -1.98
CA ILE A 145 -0.66 3.07 -1.32
C ILE A 145 -1.67 3.41 -0.23
N VAL A 146 -2.83 2.76 -0.26
CA VAL A 146 -3.89 2.90 0.73
C VAL A 146 -4.02 1.57 1.47
N GLY A 147 -3.70 1.58 2.76
CA GLY A 147 -3.81 0.42 3.63
C GLY A 147 -5.25 0.15 4.07
N PRO A 148 -5.53 -1.05 4.63
CA PRO A 148 -6.87 -1.45 5.05
C PRO A 148 -7.47 -0.59 6.17
N SER A 149 -6.62 0.02 7.02
CA SER A 149 -7.04 0.96 8.07
C SER A 149 -7.32 2.38 7.54
N GLY A 150 -7.18 2.61 6.24
CA GLY A 150 -7.29 3.93 5.62
C GLY A 150 -6.04 4.79 5.78
N SER A 151 -4.92 4.19 6.21
CA SER A 151 -3.61 4.85 6.15
C SER A 151 -3.19 5.07 4.69
N VAL A 152 -2.55 6.20 4.41
CA VAL A 152 -2.14 6.57 3.05
C VAL A 152 -0.66 6.86 3.02
N LYS A 153 0.07 6.22 2.12
CA LYS A 153 1.48 6.46 1.87
C LYS A 153 1.71 6.78 0.40
N THR A 154 2.45 7.86 0.14
CA THR A 154 2.81 8.27 -1.22
C THR A 154 4.30 8.02 -1.46
N ALA A 155 4.62 7.37 -2.56
CA ALA A 155 5.96 7.23 -3.12
C ALA A 155 6.00 7.89 -4.51
N ILE A 156 7.10 8.54 -4.84
CA ILE A 156 7.32 9.13 -6.17
C ILE A 156 8.48 8.37 -6.78
N VAL A 157 8.24 7.77 -7.94
CA VAL A 157 9.25 7.01 -8.69
C VAL A 157 9.53 7.72 -10.01
N GLY A 158 10.77 7.68 -10.48
CA GLY A 158 11.19 8.35 -11.70
C GLY A 158 12.20 7.54 -12.48
N ALA A 159 11.91 7.30 -13.75
CA ALA A 159 12.89 6.72 -14.65
C ALA A 159 14.05 7.71 -14.87
N PRO A 160 15.31 7.24 -14.85
CA PRO A 160 16.47 8.04 -15.22
C PRO A 160 16.31 8.72 -16.59
N ALA A 161 17.01 9.83 -16.80
CA ALA A 161 16.92 10.61 -18.05
C ALA A 161 17.42 9.85 -19.30
N SER A 162 18.17 8.77 -19.12
CA SER A 162 18.65 7.90 -20.19
C SER A 162 18.68 6.46 -19.69
N LEU A 163 18.04 5.57 -20.46
CA LEU A 163 18.11 4.12 -20.25
C LEU A 163 19.11 3.45 -21.20
N ARG A 164 19.99 4.22 -21.84
CA ARG A 164 20.80 3.71 -22.96
C ARG A 164 21.86 2.69 -22.58
N SER A 165 22.31 2.73 -21.33
CA SER A 165 23.37 1.90 -20.77
C SER A 165 22.86 0.64 -20.08
N TYR A 166 21.55 0.46 -19.99
CA TYR A 166 20.92 -0.70 -19.38
C TYR A 166 20.48 -1.68 -20.46
N ASP A 167 20.63 -2.95 -20.14
CA ASP A 167 20.18 -4.07 -20.94
C ASP A 167 18.77 -4.49 -20.50
N ASP A 168 18.15 -5.36 -21.29
CA ASP A 168 16.83 -5.89 -20.98
C ASP A 168 16.85 -6.67 -19.67
N GLY A 169 15.90 -6.38 -18.79
CA GLY A 169 15.76 -7.00 -17.48
C GLY A 169 16.67 -6.44 -16.39
N ASP A 170 17.42 -5.37 -16.64
CA ASP A 170 18.26 -4.71 -15.63
C ASP A 170 17.41 -3.98 -14.57
N ASP A 171 17.75 -4.18 -13.31
CA ASP A 171 17.15 -3.46 -12.18
C ASP A 171 17.83 -2.10 -11.98
N ILE A 172 17.02 -1.04 -11.89
CA ILE A 172 17.46 0.34 -11.66
C ILE A 172 16.73 0.97 -10.47
N GLU A 173 17.39 1.88 -9.78
CA GLU A 173 16.76 2.70 -8.73
C GLU A 173 15.85 3.77 -9.35
N LEU A 174 14.66 3.97 -8.78
CA LEU A 174 13.63 4.91 -9.25
C LEU A 174 13.37 6.10 -8.31
#